data_AF-A0A9E5X890-F1
#
_entry.id   AF-A0A9E5X890-F1
#
_cell.length_a   1.000
_cell.length_b   1.000
_cell.length_c   1.000
_cell.angle_alpha   90.00
_cell.angle_beta   90.00
_cell.angle_gamma   90.00
#
_symmetry.space_group_name_H-M   'P 1'
#
loop_
_entity.id
_entity.type
_entity.pdbx_description
1 polymer ?
#
loop_
_entity_poly.entity_id
_entity_poly.type
_entity_poly.pdbx_seq_one_letter_code
_entity_poly.pdbx_strand_id
1 'polypeptide(L)'
;MNVSTTLDTRRFEQSAELLGALADPTRLAILDLLSETPKCVCEIGDIVAIAQNLLSYHLKVLREAGLIVGKKRGRWIDYSIAPEAWERLDRALPREYRMSEIAR
;
A
#
# COMPACT_ATOMS: atom_id res chain seq x y z
N MET A 1 -5.23 -38.97 -18.44
CA MET A 1 -4.99 -38.29 -17.15
C MET A 1 -4.88 -36.81 -17.46
N ASN A 2 -5.98 -36.05 -17.39
CA ASN A 2 -5.98 -34.64 -17.78
C ASN A 2 -6.20 -33.79 -16.53
N VAL A 3 -5.10 -33.39 -15.89
CA VAL A 3 -5.14 -32.32 -14.90
C VAL A 3 -5.22 -31.00 -15.67
N SER A 4 -6.40 -30.71 -16.21
CA SER A 4 -6.72 -29.38 -16.73
C SER A 4 -7.11 -28.50 -15.54
N THR A 5 -6.14 -28.19 -14.68
CA THR A 5 -6.31 -27.16 -13.66
C THR A 5 -5.99 -25.83 -14.31
N THR A 6 -7.00 -25.20 -14.92
CA THR A 6 -6.90 -23.81 -15.36
C THR A 6 -6.52 -22.98 -14.12
N LEU A 7 -5.30 -22.44 -14.09
CA LEU A 7 -4.86 -21.55 -13.01
C LEU A 7 -5.84 -20.37 -12.96
N ASP A 8 -6.54 -20.21 -11.84
CA ASP A 8 -7.36 -19.02 -11.59
C ASP A 8 -6.44 -17.80 -11.43
N THR A 9 -6.25 -17.06 -12.53
CA THR A 9 -5.34 -15.91 -12.59
C THR A 9 -5.86 -14.71 -11.79
N ARG A 10 -7.16 -14.66 -11.46
CA ARG A 10 -7.79 -13.50 -10.81
C ARG A 10 -7.11 -13.14 -9.51
N ARG A 11 -6.76 -14.15 -8.71
CA ARG A 11 -6.03 -13.93 -7.46
C ARG A 11 -4.66 -13.29 -7.70
N PHE A 12 -3.95 -13.74 -8.73
CA PHE A 12 -2.63 -13.20 -9.07
C PHE A 12 -2.72 -11.80 -9.67
N GLU A 13 -3.76 -11.52 -10.46
CA GLU A 13 -4.07 -10.18 -10.97
C GLU A 13 -4.33 -9.20 -9.82
N GLN A 14 -5.17 -9.57 -8.85
CA GLN A 14 -5.41 -8.77 -7.64
C GLN A 14 -4.13 -8.55 -6.80
N SER A 15 -3.30 -9.58 -6.72
CA SER A 15 -2.01 -9.49 -6.03
C SER A 15 -1.06 -8.54 -6.75
N ALA A 16 -0.97 -8.63 -8.08
CA ALA A 16 -0.16 -7.75 -8.91
C ALA A 16 -0.65 -6.29 -8.86
N GLU A 17 -1.96 -6.06 -8.78
CA GLU A 17 -2.54 -4.73 -8.61
C GLU A 17 -2.11 -4.10 -7.27
N LEU A 18 -2.26 -4.85 -6.16
CA LEU A 18 -1.83 -4.38 -4.84
C LEU A 18 -0.31 -4.13 -4.78
N LEU A 19 0.49 -5.07 -5.28
CA LEU A 19 1.94 -4.93 -5.31
C LEU A 19 2.37 -3.81 -6.27
N GLY A 20 1.64 -3.57 -7.36
CA GLY A 20 1.84 -2.44 -8.27
C GLY A 20 1.57 -1.09 -7.60
N ALA A 21 0.56 -1.03 -6.73
CA ALA A 21 0.34 0.14 -5.88
C ALA A 21 1.49 0.38 -4.89
N LEU A 22 2.26 -0.65 -4.53
CA LEU A 22 3.47 -0.52 -3.71
C LEU A 22 4.74 -0.19 -4.54
N ALA A 23 4.84 -0.72 -5.77
CA ALA A 23 6.04 -0.71 -6.61
C ALA A 23 6.34 0.66 -7.28
N ASP A 24 6.46 1.71 -6.48
CA ASP A 24 6.83 3.06 -6.90
C ASP A 24 7.69 3.72 -5.82
N PRO A 25 8.85 4.31 -6.16
CA PRO A 25 9.78 4.85 -5.18
C PRO A 25 9.15 5.91 -4.26
N THR A 26 8.29 6.77 -4.81
CA THR A 26 7.60 7.82 -4.06
C THR A 26 6.61 7.20 -3.08
N ARG A 27 5.84 6.19 -3.51
CA ARG A 27 4.88 5.49 -2.64
C ARG A 27 5.58 4.72 -1.53
N LEU A 28 6.73 4.10 -1.81
CA LEU A 28 7.57 3.47 -0.77
C LEU A 28 8.06 4.50 0.25
N ALA A 29 8.57 5.65 -0.19
CA ALA A 29 9.02 6.72 0.71
C ALA A 29 7.86 7.27 1.56
N ILE A 30 6.66 7.44 0.99
CA ILE A 30 5.48 7.86 1.74
C ILE A 30 5.10 6.84 2.81
N LEU A 31 5.09 5.54 2.48
CA LEU A 31 4.75 4.49 3.43
C LEU A 31 5.77 4.40 4.57
N ASP A 32 7.06 4.50 4.24
CA ASP A 32 8.15 4.54 5.23
C ASP A 32 7.96 5.72 6.20
N LEU A 33 7.71 6.92 5.66
CA LEU A 33 7.44 8.12 6.43
C LEU A 33 6.19 7.99 7.35
N LEU A 34 5.14 7.35 6.85
CA LEU A 34 3.89 7.13 7.60
C LEU A 34 3.99 5.98 8.62
N SER A 35 5.03 5.15 8.55
CA SER A 35 5.28 4.07 9.52
C SER A 35 5.70 4.62 10.88
N GLU A 36 6.32 5.79 10.91
CA GLU A 36 6.75 6.46 12.14
C GLU A 36 5.57 7.13 12.85
N THR A 37 4.84 7.97 12.12
CA THR A 37 3.78 8.83 12.67
C THR A 37 2.76 9.22 11.58
N PRO A 38 1.49 9.46 11.95
CA PRO A 38 0.53 10.04 11.01
C PRO A 38 0.94 11.46 10.57
N LYS A 39 0.71 11.80 9.30
CA LYS A 39 1.10 13.11 8.72
C LYS A 39 0.04 13.68 7.78
N CYS A 40 -0.07 15.00 7.72
CA CYS A 40 -0.89 15.67 6.70
C CYS A 40 -0.22 15.65 5.32
N VAL A 41 -1.00 15.95 4.28
CA VAL A 41 -0.47 16.14 2.90
C VAL A 41 0.63 17.21 2.83
N CYS A 42 0.55 18.24 3.69
CA CYS A 42 1.55 19.29 3.80
C CYS A 42 2.91 18.74 4.23
N GLU A 43 2.95 18.08 5.38
CA GLU A 43 4.16 17.49 5.97
C GLU A 43 4.79 16.44 5.06
N ILE A 44 3.97 15.63 4.37
CA ILE A 44 4.47 14.65 3.40
C ILE A 44 5.09 15.36 2.19
N GLY A 45 4.44 16.42 1.68
CA GLY A 45 4.93 17.21 0.56
C GLY A 45 6.26 17.91 0.84
N ASP A 46 6.43 18.43 2.05
CA ASP A 46 7.68 19.10 2.48
C ASP A 46 8.87 18.13 2.53
N ILE A 47 8.62 16.85 2.83
CA ILE A 47 9.67 15.82 2.96
C ILE A 47 9.99 15.15 1.63
N VAL A 48 8.97 14.77 0.87
CA VAL A 48 9.13 14.06 -0.41
C VAL A 48 9.45 15.02 -1.57
N ALA A 49 9.24 16.33 -1.39
CA ALA A 49 9.60 17.40 -2.32
C ALA A 49 9.00 17.24 -3.74
N ILE A 50 7.73 16.83 -3.82
CA ILE A 50 6.99 16.66 -5.08
C ILE A 50 5.81 17.64 -5.19
N ALA A 51 5.33 17.85 -6.43
CA ALA A 51 4.16 18.67 -6.67
C ALA A 51 2.90 18.12 -5.95
N GLN A 52 2.08 19.01 -5.40
CA GLN A 52 0.91 18.64 -4.59
C GLN A 52 -0.13 17.79 -5.34
N ASN A 53 -0.32 18.04 -6.64
CA ASN A 53 -1.22 17.25 -7.48
C ASN A 53 -0.73 15.79 -7.61
N LEU A 54 0.58 15.60 -7.78
CA LEU A 54 1.22 14.30 -7.87
C LEU A 54 1.17 13.59 -6.52
N LEU A 55 1.45 14.30 -5.42
CA LEU A 55 1.31 13.74 -4.07
C LEU A 55 -0.13 13.26 -3.79
N SER A 56 -1.13 14.07 -4.15
CA SER A 56 -2.53 13.69 -3.98
C SER A 56 -2.89 12.43 -4.77
N TYR A 57 -2.31 12.27 -5.97
CA TYR A 57 -2.43 11.04 -6.75
C TYR A 57 -1.81 9.84 -6.04
N HIS A 58 -0.57 9.94 -5.54
CA HIS A 58 0.07 8.84 -4.80
C HIS A 58 -0.73 8.43 -3.55
N LEU A 59 -1.20 9.40 -2.78
CA LEU A 59 -2.03 9.15 -1.59
C LEU A 59 -3.38 8.51 -1.96
N LYS A 60 -3.97 8.90 -3.10
CA LYS A 60 -5.19 8.26 -3.60
C LYS A 60 -4.94 6.80 -3.96
N VAL A 61 -3.89 6.49 -4.73
CA VAL A 61 -3.53 5.11 -5.13
C VAL A 61 -3.31 4.24 -3.89
N LEU A 62 -2.52 4.71 -2.92
CA LEU A 62 -2.24 3.98 -1.68
C LEU A 62 -3.52 3.73 -0.86
N ARG A 63 -4.44 4.70 -0.82
CA ARG A 63 -5.71 4.57 -0.10
C ARG A 63 -6.65 3.60 -0.80
N GLU A 64 -6.74 3.64 -2.12
CA GLU A 64 -7.57 2.72 -2.92
C GLU A 64 -7.05 1.28 -2.82
N ALA A 65 -5.72 1.10 -2.74
CA ALA A 65 -5.09 -0.17 -2.45
C ALA A 65 -5.30 -0.66 -1.00
N GLY A 66 -5.82 0.19 -0.12
CA GLY A 66 -6.03 -0.12 1.31
C GLY A 66 -4.74 -0.19 2.12
N LEU A 67 -3.67 0.48 1.67
CA LEU A 67 -2.38 0.54 2.36
C LEU A 67 -2.32 1.67 3.38
N ILE A 68 -3.10 2.74 3.17
CA ILE A 68 -3.20 3.88 4.09
C ILE A 68 -4.66 4.23 4.37
N VAL A 69 -4.89 4.88 5.51
CA VAL A 69 -6.17 5.48 5.88
C VAL A 69 -5.99 6.97 6.13
N GLY A 70 -7.07 7.74 5.95
CA GLY A 70 -7.10 9.17 6.25
C GLY A 70 -8.07 9.48 7.37
N LYS A 71 -7.63 10.24 8.37
CA LYS A 71 -8.47 10.72 9.47
C LYS A 71 -8.58 12.25 9.42
N LYS A 72 -9.80 12.76 9.44
CA LYS A 72 -10.05 14.21 9.44
C LYS A 72 -9.59 14.82 10.78
N ARG A 73 -8.75 15.84 10.71
CA ARG A 73 -8.30 16.68 11.82
C ARG A 73 -8.60 18.15 11.50
N GLY A 74 -9.80 18.61 11.86
CA GLY A 74 -10.29 19.93 11.51
C GLY A 74 -10.46 20.08 10.00
N ARG A 75 -9.67 20.97 9.38
CA ARG A 75 -9.66 21.19 7.92
C ARG A 75 -8.71 20.25 7.17
N TRP A 76 -7.84 19.54 7.89
CA TRP A 76 -6.81 18.68 7.33
C TRP A 76 -7.22 17.22 7.40
N ILE A 77 -6.52 16.38 6.64
CA ILE A 77 -6.57 14.92 6.74
C ILE A 77 -5.16 14.47 7.08
N ASP A 78 -5.03 13.75 8.19
CA ASP A 78 -3.80 13.04 8.52
C ASP A 78 -3.90 11.63 7.95
N TYR A 79 -2.85 11.19 7.26
CA TYR A 79 -2.72 9.84 6.75
C TYR A 79 -1.89 8.99 7.70
N SER A 80 -2.20 7.69 7.77
CA SER A 80 -1.41 6.68 8.48
C SER A 80 -1.48 5.34 7.76
N ILE A 81 -0.58 4.42 8.08
CA ILE A 81 -0.68 3.02 7.61
C ILE A 81 -2.03 2.44 8.04
N ALA A 82 -2.70 1.73 7.13
CA ALA A 82 -3.93 1.03 7.45
C ALA A 82 -3.63 -0.16 8.39
N PRO A 83 -4.45 -0.42 9.43
CA PRO A 83 -4.21 -1.53 10.36
C PRO A 83 -4.05 -2.90 9.68
N GLU A 84 -4.78 -3.12 8.59
CA GLU A 84 -4.78 -4.38 7.83
C GLU A 84 -3.78 -4.37 6.65
N ALA A 85 -2.98 -3.30 6.47
CA ALA A 85 -2.07 -3.16 5.34
C ALA A 85 -1.07 -4.32 5.26
N TRP A 86 -0.49 -4.70 6.40
CA TRP A 86 0.45 -5.81 6.48
C TRP A 86 -0.18 -7.14 6.05
N GLU A 87 -1.36 -7.46 6.58
CA GLU A 87 -2.06 -8.71 6.26
C GLU A 87 -2.41 -8.77 4.75
N ARG A 88 -2.78 -7.63 4.16
CA ARG A 88 -3.05 -7.51 2.72
C ARG A 88 -1.79 -7.78 1.89
N LEU A 89 -0.67 -7.14 2.24
CA LEU A 89 0.60 -7.32 1.55
C LEU A 89 1.11 -8.76 1.67
N ASP A 90 1.11 -9.31 2.87
CA ASP A 90 1.51 -10.70 3.13
C ASP A 90 0.67 -11.67 2.29
N ARG A 91 -0.67 -11.49 2.26
CA ARG A 91 -1.56 -12.36 1.50
C ARG A 91 -1.34 -12.30 -0.01
N ALA A 92 -0.94 -11.15 -0.54
CA ALA A 92 -0.67 -10.93 -1.96
C ALA A 92 0.63 -11.57 -2.44
N LEU A 93 1.57 -11.84 -1.54
CA LEU A 93 2.78 -12.58 -1.89
C LEU A 93 2.48 -14.05 -2.21
N PRO A 94 3.26 -14.68 -3.13
CA PRO A 94 3.24 -16.12 -3.29
C PRO A 94 3.57 -16.81 -1.96
N ARG A 95 3.00 -18.00 -1.74
CA ARG A 95 2.99 -18.69 -0.43
C ARG A 95 4.37 -18.74 0.24
N GLU A 96 5.40 -19.17 -0.49
CA GLU A 96 6.78 -19.28 0.02
C GLU A 96 7.36 -17.97 0.58
N TYR A 97 6.87 -16.81 0.14
CA TYR A 97 7.37 -15.49 0.54
C TYR A 97 6.52 -14.84 1.64
N ARG A 98 5.51 -15.53 2.16
CA ARG A 98 4.67 -15.00 3.22
C ARG A 98 5.42 -14.99 4.54
N MET A 99 5.51 -13.82 5.12
CA MET A 99 6.22 -13.56 6.37
C MET A 99 5.47 -14.14 7.56
N SER A 100 4.14 -14.30 7.46
CA SER A 100 3.33 -15.02 8.45
C SER A 100 3.64 -16.51 8.57
N GLU A 101 4.31 -17.11 7.57
CA GLU A 101 4.71 -18.51 7.55
C GLU A 101 6.19 -18.73 7.97
N ILE A 102 7.02 -17.68 7.97
CA ILE A 102 8.46 -17.74 8.29
C ILE A 102 8.75 -17.56 9.80
N ALA A 103 7.82 -17.00 10.57
CA ALA A 103 7.97 -16.82 12.02
C ALA A 103 7.63 -18.09 12.86
N ARG A 104 7.70 -19.29 12.28
CA ARG A 104 7.55 -20.58 12.98
C ARG A 104 8.84 -21.39 12.97
#